data_AF-A0A6J3LWY7-F1
#
_entry.id   AF-A0A6J3LWY7-F1
#
_cell.length_a   1.000
_cell.length_b   1.000
_cell.length_c   1.000
_cell.angle_alpha   90.00
_cell.angle_beta   90.00
_cell.angle_gamma   90.00
#
_symmetry.space_group_name_H-M   'P 1'
#
loop_
_entity.id
_entity.type
_entity.pdbx_description
1 polymer ?
#
loop_
_entity_poly.entity_id
_entity_poly.type
_entity_poly.pdbx_seq_one_letter_code
_entity_poly.pdbx_strand_id
1 'polypeptide(L)'
;MKRSRRDSEAKSTAVVTTGRIERKRAHDREAQRASRAKTKAYIAHLEKTVADLTETSGDARANYLAQHATQQSQEIESLQGLVGKIKSLIQDASTSPQTNRRGDSPHDTSSPETIIRDDGDRHQHSNSGGNNNNASSSTSSYNAPTVAYPATPSPHGNLTLLGESLLCSEDDDTTYFDRLNRVLEQVEAHPSATTGHISNPTTDQDILIRAILYGWDAAERLHHFDIVWRFLRAFDEGLWYRAGPLERIAHHWLFRNVL
;
A
#
# COMPACT_ATOMS: atom_id res chain seq x y z
N MET A 1 56.94 -46.92 18.46
CA MET A 1 56.02 -46.55 17.35
C MET A 1 54.63 -46.06 17.79
N LYS A 2 53.85 -46.73 18.65
CA LYS A 2 52.43 -46.37 19.01
C LYS A 2 52.15 -44.99 19.69
N ARG A 3 53.11 -44.05 19.79
CA ARG A 3 52.85 -42.64 20.17
C ARG A 3 52.73 -41.77 18.92
N SER A 4 53.81 -41.64 18.14
CA SER A 4 53.93 -40.82 16.93
C SER A 4 52.70 -40.76 16.00
N ARG A 5 51.99 -41.87 15.75
CA ARG A 5 50.74 -41.85 14.95
C ARG A 5 49.63 -40.99 15.58
N ARG A 6 49.41 -41.07 16.89
CA ARG A 6 48.42 -40.26 17.62
C ARG A 6 48.81 -38.78 17.63
N ASP A 7 50.11 -38.50 17.74
CA ASP A 7 50.63 -37.13 17.75
C ASP A 7 50.42 -36.46 16.37
N SER A 8 50.58 -37.20 15.26
CA SER A 8 50.25 -36.72 13.92
C SER A 8 48.74 -36.58 13.66
N GLU A 9 47.92 -37.46 14.23
CA GLU A 9 46.46 -37.48 14.07
C GLU A 9 45.78 -36.33 14.84
N ALA A 10 46.23 -36.06 16.07
CA ALA A 10 45.85 -34.88 16.84
C ALA A 10 46.28 -33.57 16.15
N LYS A 11 47.47 -33.53 15.55
CA LYS A 11 47.93 -32.34 14.80
C LYS A 11 47.12 -32.11 13.51
N SER A 12 46.78 -33.18 12.80
CA SER A 12 45.93 -33.09 11.59
C SER A 12 44.53 -32.57 11.91
N THR A 13 43.87 -33.13 12.94
CA THR A 13 42.54 -32.69 13.37
C THR A 13 42.52 -31.25 13.86
N ALA A 14 43.56 -30.79 14.58
CA ALA A 14 43.71 -29.39 14.99
C ALA A 14 43.89 -28.41 13.81
N VAL A 15 44.57 -28.82 12.73
CA VAL A 15 44.69 -28.02 11.50
C VAL A 15 43.36 -27.97 10.74
N VAL A 16 42.62 -29.08 10.69
CA VAL A 16 41.29 -29.12 10.07
C VAL A 16 40.26 -28.26 10.83
N THR A 17 40.29 -28.22 12.16
CA THR A 17 39.39 -27.38 12.95
C THR A 17 39.75 -25.89 12.85
N THR A 18 41.04 -25.53 12.94
CA THR A 18 41.47 -24.12 12.71
C THR A 18 41.17 -23.64 11.30
N GLY A 19 41.38 -24.48 10.27
CA GLY A 19 40.99 -24.20 8.88
C GLY A 19 39.48 -24.17 8.62
N ARG A 20 38.64 -24.69 9.53
CA ARG A 20 37.18 -24.46 9.53
C ARG A 20 36.83 -23.14 10.22
N ILE A 21 37.48 -22.81 11.33
CA ILE A 21 37.27 -21.56 12.07
C ILE A 21 37.66 -20.34 11.21
N GLU A 22 38.79 -20.38 10.51
CA GLU A 22 39.22 -19.23 9.70
C GLU A 22 38.36 -19.04 8.43
N ARG A 23 37.82 -20.13 7.85
CA ARG A 23 36.79 -20.03 6.81
C ARG A 23 35.49 -19.43 7.34
N LYS A 24 35.04 -19.80 8.55
CA LYS A 24 33.87 -19.16 9.18
C LYS A 24 34.13 -17.66 9.40
N ARG A 25 35.31 -17.26 9.89
CA ARG A 25 35.72 -15.86 10.03
C ARG A 25 35.81 -15.12 8.70
N ALA A 26 36.24 -15.77 7.62
CA ALA A 26 36.27 -15.16 6.29
C ALA A 26 34.85 -14.80 5.82
N HIS A 27 33.93 -15.77 5.86
CA HIS A 27 32.52 -15.57 5.53
C HIS A 27 31.83 -14.53 6.43
N ASP A 28 32.10 -14.55 7.73
CA ASP A 28 31.56 -13.59 8.70
C ASP A 28 31.99 -12.14 8.37
N ARG A 29 33.29 -11.94 8.11
CA ARG A 29 33.84 -10.63 7.65
C ARG A 29 33.28 -10.21 6.29
N GLU A 30 32.96 -11.16 5.41
CA GLU A 30 32.35 -10.89 4.09
C GLU A 30 30.87 -10.49 4.23
N ALA A 31 30.08 -11.24 4.98
CA ALA A 31 28.70 -10.90 5.31
C ALA A 31 28.58 -9.55 6.02
N GLN A 32 29.49 -9.24 6.95
CA GLN A 32 29.53 -7.94 7.62
C GLN A 32 29.89 -6.80 6.65
N ARG A 33 30.82 -7.01 5.70
CA ARG A 33 31.10 -6.02 4.63
C ARG A 33 29.89 -5.83 3.73
N ALA A 34 29.22 -6.90 3.30
CA ALA A 34 28.03 -6.84 2.47
C ALA A 34 26.88 -6.10 3.16
N SER A 35 26.67 -6.35 4.47
CA SER A 35 25.71 -5.62 5.29
C SER A 35 26.03 -4.12 5.36
N ARG A 36 27.27 -3.75 5.72
CA ARG A 36 27.72 -2.34 5.75
C ARG A 36 27.64 -1.66 4.37
N ALA A 37 27.90 -2.39 3.29
CA ALA A 37 27.77 -1.88 1.93
C ALA A 37 26.30 -1.58 1.57
N LYS A 38 25.37 -2.48 1.93
CA LYS A 38 23.92 -2.24 1.78
C LYS A 38 23.48 -1.02 2.59
N THR A 39 23.88 -0.90 3.85
CA THR A 39 23.57 0.28 4.68
C THR A 39 24.12 1.56 4.06
N LYS A 40 25.36 1.58 3.57
CA LYS A 40 25.94 2.76 2.91
C LYS A 40 25.21 3.11 1.61
N ALA A 41 24.84 2.12 0.80
CA ALA A 41 24.09 2.34 -0.44
C ALA A 41 22.67 2.87 -0.15
N TYR A 42 22.01 2.37 0.90
CA TYR A 42 20.71 2.86 1.33
C TYR A 42 20.77 4.29 1.88
N ILE A 43 21.79 4.62 2.68
CA ILE A 43 22.04 6.00 3.13
C ILE A 43 22.24 6.93 1.92
N ALA A 44 23.13 6.58 0.99
CA ALA A 44 23.37 7.39 -0.21
C ALA A 44 22.12 7.54 -1.11
N HIS A 45 21.25 6.52 -1.16
CA HIS A 45 19.96 6.61 -1.82
C HIS A 45 19.02 7.60 -1.11
N LEU A 46 18.87 7.49 0.22
CA LEU A 46 18.05 8.43 1.01
C LEU A 46 18.57 9.87 0.93
N GLU A 47 19.89 10.07 1.04
CA GLU A 47 20.54 11.38 0.86
C GLU A 47 20.20 11.99 -0.51
N LYS A 48 20.25 11.19 -1.58
CA LYS A 48 19.80 11.62 -2.91
C LYS A 48 18.30 11.91 -2.95
N THR A 49 17.45 11.01 -2.45
CA THR A 49 15.98 11.21 -2.48
C THR A 49 15.56 12.46 -1.71
N VAL A 50 16.21 12.76 -0.58
CA VAL A 50 16.00 14.01 0.16
C VAL A 50 16.44 15.21 -0.67
N ALA A 51 17.63 15.17 -1.29
CA ALA A 51 18.10 16.24 -2.17
C ALA A 51 17.12 16.50 -3.33
N ASP A 52 16.82 15.46 -4.12
CA ASP A 52 15.87 15.50 -5.25
C ASP A 52 14.52 16.11 -4.80
N LEU A 53 13.96 15.65 -3.67
CA LEU A 53 12.69 16.16 -3.13
C LEU A 53 12.78 17.61 -2.65
N THR A 54 13.88 18.04 -2.04
CA THR A 54 14.06 19.44 -1.60
C THR A 54 14.21 20.40 -2.77
N GLU A 55 14.96 20.01 -3.81
CA GLU A 55 15.12 20.79 -5.04
C GLU A 55 13.77 20.95 -5.77
N THR A 56 13.03 19.87 -5.96
CA THR A 56 11.72 19.94 -6.64
C THR A 56 10.62 20.61 -5.80
N SER A 57 10.64 20.47 -4.47
CA SER A 57 9.56 20.97 -3.60
C SER A 57 9.77 22.39 -3.09
N GLY A 58 11.02 22.85 -2.99
CA GLY A 58 11.37 24.19 -2.53
C GLY A 58 11.00 25.24 -3.57
N ASP A 59 11.82 25.36 -4.62
CA ASP A 59 11.79 26.49 -5.54
C ASP A 59 10.50 26.54 -6.38
N ALA A 60 10.03 25.41 -6.90
CA ALA A 60 8.81 25.38 -7.73
C ALA A 60 7.57 25.82 -6.93
N ARG A 61 7.42 25.34 -5.69
CA ARG A 61 6.28 25.67 -4.83
C ARG A 61 6.38 27.08 -4.26
N ALA A 62 7.58 27.52 -3.87
CA ALA A 62 7.81 28.89 -3.39
C ALA A 62 7.51 29.93 -4.49
N ASN A 63 8.01 29.71 -5.71
CA ASN A 63 7.76 30.59 -6.84
C ASN A 63 6.27 30.63 -7.23
N TYR A 64 5.58 29.47 -7.26
CA TYR A 64 4.14 29.44 -7.50
C TYR A 64 3.34 30.23 -6.46
N LEU A 65 3.64 30.04 -5.16
CA LEU A 65 2.96 30.77 -4.08
C LEU A 65 3.26 32.26 -4.11
N ALA A 66 4.50 32.67 -4.40
CA ALA A 66 4.88 34.07 -4.53
C ALA A 66 4.18 34.75 -5.74
N GLN A 67 4.09 34.05 -6.87
CA GLN A 67 3.37 34.53 -8.06
C GLN A 67 1.87 34.68 -7.77
N HIS A 68 1.24 33.69 -7.13
CA HIS A 68 -0.17 33.73 -6.76
C HIS A 68 -0.48 34.86 -5.77
N ALA A 69 0.35 35.04 -4.73
CA ALA A 69 0.22 36.15 -3.79
C ALA A 69 0.35 37.53 -4.46
N THR A 70 1.27 37.65 -5.42
CA THR A 70 1.45 38.89 -6.22
C THR A 70 0.21 39.16 -7.08
N GLN A 71 -0.33 38.14 -7.75
CA GLN A 71 -1.55 38.24 -8.56
C GLN A 71 -2.76 38.66 -7.73
N GLN A 72 -2.97 38.04 -6.56
CA GLN A 72 -4.07 38.41 -5.66
C GLN A 72 -3.92 39.85 -5.13
N SER A 73 -2.70 40.32 -4.87
CA SER A 73 -2.45 41.72 -4.48
C SER A 73 -2.88 42.71 -5.57
N GLN A 74 -2.59 42.40 -6.84
CA GLN A 74 -2.99 43.23 -7.98
C GLN A 74 -4.50 43.22 -8.22
N GLU A 75 -5.16 42.08 -8.03
CA GLU A 75 -6.63 41.99 -8.11
C GLU A 75 -7.30 42.80 -6.99
N ILE A 76 -6.79 42.71 -5.75
CA ILE A 76 -7.27 43.51 -4.62
C ILE A 76 -7.10 45.01 -4.90
N GLU A 77 -5.94 45.46 -5.39
CA GLU A 77 -5.70 46.86 -5.75
C GLU A 77 -6.64 47.33 -6.88
N SER A 78 -6.85 46.51 -7.91
CA SER A 78 -7.77 46.78 -9.02
C SER A 78 -9.21 46.92 -8.55
N LEU A 79 -9.68 46.00 -7.70
CA LEU A 79 -11.03 46.04 -7.11
C LEU A 79 -11.20 47.24 -6.17
N GLN A 80 -10.20 47.57 -5.34
CA GLN A 80 -10.21 48.78 -4.52
C GLN A 80 -10.24 50.05 -5.38
N GLY A 81 -9.51 50.09 -6.50
CA GLY A 81 -9.54 51.18 -7.47
C GLY A 81 -10.89 51.31 -8.18
N LEU A 82 -11.56 50.20 -8.50
CA LEU A 82 -12.93 50.19 -9.05
C LEU A 82 -13.95 50.68 -8.03
N VAL A 83 -13.89 50.20 -6.78
CA VAL A 83 -14.75 50.69 -5.68
C VAL A 83 -14.49 52.18 -5.40
N GLY A 84 -13.24 52.65 -5.49
CA GLY A 84 -12.89 54.06 -5.39
C GLY A 84 -13.51 54.91 -6.51
N LYS A 85 -13.47 54.44 -7.76
CA LYS A 85 -14.12 55.09 -8.91
C LYS A 85 -15.64 55.15 -8.74
N ILE A 86 -16.26 54.04 -8.34
CA ILE A 86 -17.71 53.97 -8.07
C ILE A 86 -18.08 54.94 -6.93
N LYS A 87 -17.28 54.99 -5.86
CA LYS A 87 -17.49 55.92 -4.74
C LYS A 87 -17.39 57.37 -5.19
N SER A 88 -16.41 57.74 -6.04
CA SER A 88 -16.36 59.08 -6.63
C SER A 88 -17.62 59.35 -7.42
N LEU A 89 -18.00 58.47 -8.36
CA LEU A 89 -19.15 58.70 -9.24
C LEU A 89 -20.46 58.88 -8.47
N ILE A 90 -20.64 58.18 -7.35
CA ILE A 90 -21.76 58.36 -6.42
C ILE A 90 -21.65 59.68 -5.64
N GLN A 91 -20.45 60.06 -5.17
CA GLN A 91 -20.18 61.33 -4.50
C GLN A 91 -20.49 62.52 -5.43
N ASP A 92 -20.02 62.44 -6.67
CA ASP A 92 -20.20 63.44 -7.73
C ASP A 92 -21.71 63.57 -8.06
N ALA A 93 -22.40 62.45 -8.32
CA ALA A 93 -23.84 62.42 -8.56
C ALA A 93 -24.67 62.95 -7.36
N SER A 94 -24.17 62.85 -6.14
CA SER A 94 -24.83 63.35 -4.93
C SER A 94 -24.74 64.87 -4.75
N THR A 95 -23.99 65.60 -5.59
CA THR A 95 -23.79 67.05 -5.45
C THR A 95 -24.66 67.92 -6.37
N SER A 96 -25.55 67.33 -7.19
CA SER A 96 -26.42 68.06 -8.12
C SER A 96 -27.90 68.03 -7.69
N PRO A 97 -28.55 69.19 -7.42
CA PRO A 97 -29.93 69.24 -6.97
C PRO A 97 -30.95 69.22 -8.13
N GLN A 98 -31.95 68.35 -8.00
CA GLN A 98 -33.31 68.39 -8.60
C GLN A 98 -33.50 68.93 -10.03
N THR A 99 -33.97 68.06 -10.94
CA THR A 99 -35.34 68.11 -11.52
C THR A 99 -35.58 66.82 -12.35
N ASN A 100 -36.80 66.37 -12.69
CA ASN A 100 -38.13 66.29 -12.05
C ASN A 100 -39.05 65.51 -13.03
N ARG A 101 -40.13 64.86 -12.55
CA ARG A 101 -41.22 64.18 -13.31
C ARG A 101 -40.82 62.80 -13.88
N ARG A 102 -41.50 61.68 -13.58
CA ARG A 102 -42.93 61.25 -13.57
C ARG A 102 -43.37 60.65 -14.93
N GLY A 103 -43.96 59.46 -14.88
CA GLY A 103 -44.31 58.60 -16.03
C GLY A 103 -44.01 57.14 -15.65
N ASP A 104 -44.74 56.49 -14.74
CA ASP A 104 -46.12 55.98 -14.82
C ASP A 104 -46.15 54.49 -15.27
N SER A 105 -47.14 53.73 -14.77
CA SER A 105 -47.25 52.25 -14.84
C SER A 105 -48.56 51.86 -15.58
N PRO A 106 -49.10 50.62 -15.60
CA PRO A 106 -48.64 49.31 -15.09
C PRO A 106 -48.89 48.14 -16.10
N HIS A 107 -49.05 46.91 -15.56
CA HIS A 107 -49.87 45.79 -16.09
C HIS A 107 -49.22 44.84 -17.14
N ASP A 108 -49.41 43.51 -17.12
CA ASP A 108 -49.58 42.53 -16.01
C ASP A 108 -49.32 41.08 -16.51
N THR A 109 -49.35 40.10 -15.59
CA THR A 109 -49.50 38.64 -15.73
C THR A 109 -49.70 37.99 -17.12
N SER A 110 -48.95 36.92 -17.41
CA SER A 110 -49.43 35.52 -17.25
C SER A 110 -48.49 34.48 -17.93
N SER A 111 -48.59 33.22 -17.48
CA SER A 111 -47.98 32.02 -18.08
C SER A 111 -49.11 31.05 -18.47
N PRO A 112 -48.88 30.09 -19.40
CA PRO A 112 -48.97 28.70 -18.94
C PRO A 112 -48.01 27.71 -19.63
N GLU A 113 -47.91 26.52 -19.04
CA GLU A 113 -47.17 25.34 -19.54
C GLU A 113 -47.89 24.60 -20.68
N THR A 114 -47.13 23.82 -21.45
CA THR A 114 -47.49 22.49 -22.02
C THR A 114 -46.23 21.89 -22.67
N ILE A 115 -46.04 20.58 -22.92
CA ILE A 115 -46.27 19.30 -22.23
C ILE A 115 -45.84 18.19 -23.23
N ILE A 116 -44.80 17.42 -22.87
CA ILE A 116 -44.63 15.96 -23.12
C ILE A 116 -44.29 15.39 -24.54
N ARG A 117 -43.42 14.34 -24.55
CA ARG A 117 -43.05 13.36 -25.65
C ARG A 117 -42.16 13.88 -26.79
N ASP A 118 -41.32 13.08 -27.49
CA ASP A 118 -40.79 11.68 -27.37
C ASP A 118 -39.37 11.68 -28.05
N ASP A 119 -38.56 10.63 -28.27
CA ASP A 119 -38.69 9.15 -28.33
C ASP A 119 -37.32 8.45 -27.98
N GLY A 120 -37.14 7.15 -28.26
CA GLY A 120 -35.89 6.37 -28.12
C GLY A 120 -34.83 6.58 -29.24
N ASP A 121 -33.84 5.69 -29.46
CA ASP A 121 -33.54 4.39 -28.83
C ASP A 121 -32.01 4.05 -28.91
N ARG A 122 -31.59 2.89 -28.37
CA ARG A 122 -30.22 2.52 -27.98
C ARG A 122 -29.69 1.29 -28.74
N HIS A 123 -28.82 1.50 -29.74
CA HIS A 123 -28.12 0.39 -30.41
C HIS A 123 -26.73 0.08 -29.81
N GLN A 124 -26.47 -1.22 -29.64
CA GLN A 124 -25.21 -1.77 -29.15
C GLN A 124 -24.31 -2.17 -30.33
N HIS A 125 -23.01 -1.91 -30.24
CA HIS A 125 -22.01 -2.50 -31.14
C HIS A 125 -21.15 -3.51 -30.37
N SER A 126 -21.44 -4.79 -30.58
CA SER A 126 -20.53 -5.89 -30.24
C SER A 126 -19.33 -5.88 -31.18
N ASN A 127 -18.16 -6.33 -30.69
CA ASN A 127 -17.16 -6.89 -31.59
C ASN A 127 -16.49 -8.12 -30.96
N SER A 128 -16.06 -9.05 -31.81
CA SER A 128 -15.48 -10.34 -31.46
C SER A 128 -14.11 -10.50 -32.11
N GLY A 129 -13.26 -11.36 -31.54
CA GLY A 129 -11.93 -11.63 -32.09
C GLY A 129 -10.90 -11.95 -31.01
N GLY A 130 -10.94 -13.17 -30.48
CA GLY A 130 -9.82 -13.70 -29.70
C GLY A 130 -8.74 -14.29 -30.61
N ASN A 131 -7.55 -14.54 -30.07
CA ASN A 131 -6.75 -15.66 -30.54
C ASN A 131 -5.79 -16.18 -29.45
N ASN A 132 -5.74 -17.50 -29.29
CA ASN A 132 -4.67 -18.15 -28.56
C ASN A 132 -3.39 -18.12 -29.40
N ASN A 133 -2.22 -18.05 -28.76
CA ASN A 133 -1.04 -18.69 -29.33
C ASN A 133 -0.10 -19.19 -28.22
N ASN A 134 0.16 -20.49 -28.25
CA ASN A 134 1.05 -21.19 -27.32
C ASN A 134 2.50 -21.03 -27.81
N ALA A 135 3.31 -20.26 -27.08
CA ALA A 135 4.73 -20.07 -27.35
C ALA A 135 5.57 -20.76 -26.27
N SER A 136 5.90 -22.04 -26.49
CA SER A 136 6.68 -22.85 -25.55
C SER A 136 8.16 -22.43 -25.54
N SER A 137 8.54 -21.56 -24.59
CA SER A 137 9.92 -21.14 -24.34
C SER A 137 10.51 -21.91 -23.17
N SER A 138 11.54 -22.72 -23.42
CA SER A 138 12.16 -23.61 -22.44
C SER A 138 12.91 -22.85 -21.33
N THR A 139 12.42 -22.95 -20.09
CA THR A 139 13.13 -22.50 -18.89
C THR A 139 13.62 -23.69 -18.05
N SER A 140 14.82 -23.59 -17.48
CA SER A 140 15.48 -24.72 -16.82
C SER A 140 14.73 -25.18 -15.57
N SER A 141 14.39 -26.47 -15.53
CA SER A 141 13.75 -27.12 -14.37
C SER A 141 14.70 -27.22 -13.18
N TYR A 142 14.63 -26.24 -12.27
CA TYR A 142 15.13 -26.41 -10.91
C TYR A 142 14.23 -27.37 -10.17
N ASN A 143 14.68 -28.62 -10.01
CA ASN A 143 13.97 -29.65 -9.25
C ASN A 143 13.97 -29.30 -7.75
N ALA A 144 13.00 -28.50 -7.33
CA ALA A 144 12.66 -28.36 -5.91
C ALA A 144 12.21 -29.72 -5.36
N PRO A 145 12.58 -30.09 -4.12
CA PRO A 145 12.11 -31.33 -3.52
C PRO A 145 10.59 -31.26 -3.32
N THR A 146 9.86 -32.26 -3.83
CA THR A 146 8.42 -32.39 -3.65
C THR A 146 8.10 -32.69 -2.18
N VAL A 147 7.95 -31.64 -1.38
CA VAL A 147 7.29 -31.73 -0.08
C VAL A 147 5.84 -32.08 -0.35
N ALA A 148 5.39 -33.22 0.17
CA ALA A 148 3.97 -33.60 0.09
C ALA A 148 3.15 -32.59 0.91
N TYR A 149 2.33 -31.79 0.24
CA TYR A 149 1.39 -30.89 0.91
C TYR A 149 0.49 -31.71 1.84
N PRO A 150 0.32 -31.31 3.12
CA PRO A 150 -0.68 -31.93 3.98
C PRO A 150 -2.09 -31.71 3.41
N ALA A 151 -3.03 -32.58 3.79
CA ALA A 151 -4.39 -32.57 3.25
C ALA A 151 -5.12 -31.23 3.48
N THR A 152 -6.07 -30.93 2.59
CA THR A 152 -6.89 -29.72 2.60
C THR A 152 -7.52 -29.43 3.97
N PRO A 153 -7.24 -28.28 4.61
CA PRO A 153 -7.91 -27.88 5.84
C PRO A 153 -9.40 -27.54 5.59
N SER A 154 -10.24 -27.65 6.63
CA SER A 154 -11.68 -27.42 6.52
C SER A 154 -12.01 -25.97 6.17
N PRO A 155 -12.82 -25.65 5.13
CA PRO A 155 -12.75 -24.34 4.46
C PRO A 155 -13.41 -23.15 5.17
N HIS A 156 -13.88 -23.29 6.41
CA HIS A 156 -14.86 -22.36 7.01
C HIS A 156 -14.50 -21.78 8.38
N GLY A 157 -13.58 -22.41 9.12
CA GLY A 157 -13.22 -21.93 10.48
C GLY A 157 -12.34 -20.69 10.46
N ASN A 158 -11.27 -20.73 9.66
CA ASN A 158 -10.16 -19.77 9.74
C ASN A 158 -10.44 -18.43 9.02
N LEU A 159 -11.41 -18.41 8.09
CA LEU A 159 -11.80 -17.23 7.32
C LEU A 159 -12.76 -16.30 8.11
N THR A 160 -13.04 -16.61 9.38
CA THR A 160 -13.90 -15.79 10.25
C THR A 160 -13.08 -15.04 11.29
N LEU A 161 -13.06 -13.70 11.20
CA LEU A 161 -12.30 -12.84 12.10
C LEU A 161 -13.20 -11.72 12.65
N LEU A 162 -13.13 -11.48 13.96
CA LEU A 162 -13.92 -10.47 14.71
C LEU A 162 -15.46 -10.57 14.58
N GLY A 163 -15.97 -11.61 13.89
CA GLY A 163 -17.40 -11.83 13.64
C GLY A 163 -17.74 -11.79 12.14
N GLU A 164 -16.88 -11.17 11.34
CA GLU A 164 -17.00 -11.14 9.87
C GLU A 164 -16.42 -12.43 9.27
N SER A 165 -17.08 -12.96 8.24
CA SER A 165 -16.53 -14.04 7.42
C SER A 165 -16.07 -13.50 6.06
N LEU A 166 -14.88 -13.91 5.63
CA LEU A 166 -14.33 -13.59 4.30
C LEU A 166 -14.88 -14.50 3.18
N LEU A 167 -15.77 -15.44 3.48
CA LEU A 167 -16.47 -16.23 2.47
C LEU A 167 -17.64 -15.41 1.88
N CYS A 168 -17.61 -15.16 0.57
CA CYS A 168 -18.80 -14.73 -0.17
C CYS A 168 -19.73 -15.92 -0.44
N SER A 169 -21.03 -15.71 -0.35
CA SER A 169 -22.04 -16.62 -0.94
C SER A 169 -22.26 -16.27 -2.43
N GLU A 170 -22.93 -17.14 -3.17
CA GLU A 170 -23.40 -16.82 -4.53
C GLU A 170 -24.57 -15.82 -4.50
N ASP A 171 -25.31 -15.75 -3.38
CA ASP A 171 -26.41 -14.81 -3.10
C ASP A 171 -25.96 -13.52 -2.37
N ASP A 172 -24.67 -13.17 -2.39
CA ASP A 172 -24.09 -12.10 -1.57
C ASP A 172 -23.81 -10.82 -2.37
N ASP A 173 -24.45 -9.71 -2.01
CA ASP A 173 -24.21 -8.38 -2.59
C ASP A 173 -22.80 -7.82 -2.28
N THR A 174 -22.00 -8.47 -1.41
CA THR A 174 -20.68 -8.00 -0.99
C THR A 174 -19.53 -8.83 -1.55
N THR A 175 -18.51 -8.15 -2.10
CA THR A 175 -17.33 -8.82 -2.65
C THR A 175 -16.35 -9.24 -1.55
N TYR A 176 -15.43 -10.16 -1.90
CA TYR A 176 -14.34 -10.57 -1.02
C TYR A 176 -13.52 -9.38 -0.52
N PHE A 177 -13.33 -8.36 -1.36
CA PHE A 177 -12.58 -7.14 -1.00
C PHE A 177 -13.37 -6.22 -0.06
N ASP A 178 -14.69 -6.14 -0.18
CA ASP A 178 -15.52 -5.40 0.79
C ASP A 178 -15.46 -6.05 2.19
N ARG A 179 -15.54 -7.39 2.23
CA ARG A 179 -15.41 -8.19 3.46
C ARG A 179 -14.01 -8.04 4.06
N LEU A 180 -12.96 -8.13 3.24
CA LEU A 180 -11.57 -7.95 3.65
C LEU A 180 -11.31 -6.54 4.20
N ASN A 181 -11.80 -5.48 3.54
CA ASN A 181 -11.60 -4.11 3.98
C ASN A 181 -12.27 -3.85 5.33
N ARG A 182 -13.51 -4.33 5.55
CA ARG A 182 -14.17 -4.26 6.87
C ARG A 182 -13.37 -4.96 7.96
N VAL A 183 -12.82 -6.13 7.67
CA VAL A 183 -11.96 -6.85 8.62
C VAL A 183 -10.67 -6.06 8.88
N LEU A 184 -10.05 -5.48 7.86
CA LEU A 184 -8.85 -4.66 7.99
C LEU A 184 -9.08 -3.42 8.87
N GLU A 185 -10.16 -2.69 8.63
CA GLU A 185 -10.60 -1.55 9.46
C GLU A 185 -10.81 -1.97 10.93
N GLN A 186 -11.43 -3.13 11.18
CA GLN A 186 -11.63 -3.67 12.53
C GLN A 186 -10.34 -4.18 13.20
N VAL A 187 -9.32 -4.55 12.42
CA VAL A 187 -7.98 -4.95 12.89
C VAL A 187 -7.13 -3.72 13.23
N GLU A 188 -7.13 -2.69 12.39
CA GLU A 188 -6.43 -1.41 12.66
C GLU A 188 -7.02 -0.69 13.88
N ALA A 189 -8.35 -0.72 14.02
CA ALA A 189 -9.06 -0.19 15.19
C ALA A 189 -8.92 -1.07 16.46
N HIS A 190 -8.31 -2.27 16.36
CA HIS A 190 -8.20 -3.15 17.52
C HIS A 190 -7.09 -2.69 18.48
N PRO A 191 -7.37 -2.52 19.78
CA PRO A 191 -6.37 -2.06 20.75
C PRO A 191 -5.09 -2.92 20.79
N SER A 192 -5.17 -4.21 20.41
CA SER A 192 -4.02 -5.12 20.36
C SER A 192 -3.12 -4.95 19.13
N ALA A 193 -3.57 -4.28 18.07
CA ALA A 193 -2.72 -3.83 16.96
C ALA A 193 -2.10 -2.47 17.33
N THR A 194 -2.94 -1.49 17.66
CA THR A 194 -2.50 -0.11 17.94
C THR A 194 -1.61 0.01 19.18
N THR A 195 -1.83 -0.81 20.22
CA THR A 195 -0.96 -0.85 21.43
C THR A 195 0.25 -1.74 21.17
N GLY A 196 1.08 -1.31 20.21
CA GLY A 196 2.15 -2.08 19.56
C GLY A 196 2.77 -3.18 20.42
N HIS A 197 2.19 -4.39 20.30
CA HIS A 197 2.78 -5.58 20.87
C HIS A 197 4.15 -5.73 20.22
N ILE A 198 5.22 -5.81 21.03
CA ILE A 198 6.60 -5.77 20.51
C ILE A 198 6.89 -7.09 19.80
N SER A 199 6.50 -7.14 18.53
CA SER A 199 6.73 -8.22 17.58
C SER A 199 8.19 -8.63 17.62
N ASN A 200 8.47 -9.76 18.27
CA ASN A 200 9.81 -10.33 18.25
C ASN A 200 10.06 -10.78 16.80
N PRO A 201 10.98 -10.13 16.06
CA PRO A 201 11.14 -10.42 14.63
C PRO A 201 11.60 -11.86 14.39
N THR A 202 12.20 -12.50 15.40
CA THR A 202 12.57 -13.93 15.35
C THR A 202 11.35 -14.84 15.45
N THR A 203 10.38 -14.49 16.30
CA THR A 203 9.11 -15.22 16.45
C THR A 203 8.26 -15.05 15.21
N ASP A 204 8.09 -13.81 14.75
CA ASP A 204 7.32 -13.50 13.54
C ASP A 204 7.91 -14.15 12.27
N GLN A 205 9.25 -14.23 12.16
CA GLN A 205 9.89 -14.97 11.08
C GLN A 205 9.65 -16.48 11.18
N ASP A 206 9.73 -17.08 12.39
CA ASP A 206 9.42 -18.50 12.53
C ASP A 206 7.93 -18.80 12.26
N ILE A 207 6.99 -17.97 12.74
CA ILE A 207 5.56 -18.07 12.41
C ILE A 207 5.38 -18.07 10.89
N LEU A 208 5.91 -17.06 10.20
CA LEU A 208 5.71 -16.88 8.76
C LEU A 208 6.33 -18.01 7.93
N ILE A 209 7.59 -18.37 8.22
CA ILE A 209 8.29 -19.46 7.53
C ILE A 209 7.58 -20.79 7.79
N ARG A 210 7.10 -21.02 9.01
CA ARG A 210 6.44 -22.28 9.41
C ARG A 210 5.04 -22.39 8.82
N ALA A 211 4.28 -21.30 8.79
CA ALA A 211 2.96 -21.23 8.15
C ALA A 211 3.05 -21.54 6.64
N ILE A 212 4.04 -20.97 5.94
CA ILE A 212 4.16 -21.10 4.49
C ILE A 212 4.81 -22.43 4.06
N LEU A 213 5.73 -23.01 4.85
CA LEU A 213 6.38 -24.30 4.55
C LEU A 213 5.64 -25.52 5.10
N TYR A 214 4.91 -25.40 6.22
CA TYR A 214 4.29 -26.52 6.93
C TYR A 214 2.79 -26.34 7.25
N GLY A 215 2.19 -25.22 6.82
CA GLY A 215 0.79 -24.87 7.07
C GLY A 215 0.58 -24.06 8.35
N TRP A 216 -0.44 -23.20 8.38
CA TRP A 216 -0.76 -22.33 9.53
C TRP A 216 -0.97 -23.11 10.84
N ASP A 217 -1.59 -24.29 10.79
CA ASP A 217 -1.75 -25.17 11.96
C ASP A 217 -0.42 -25.59 12.58
N ALA A 218 0.66 -25.70 11.78
CA ALA A 218 1.99 -26.03 12.29
C ALA A 218 2.64 -24.84 13.01
N ALA A 219 2.26 -23.60 12.67
CA ALA A 219 2.69 -22.40 13.36
C ALA A 219 1.89 -22.13 14.63
N GLU A 220 0.56 -22.26 14.59
CA GLU A 220 -0.34 -22.07 15.73
C GLU A 220 -0.08 -23.05 16.89
N ARG A 221 0.42 -24.27 16.59
CA ARG A 221 0.85 -25.25 17.61
C ARG A 221 2.07 -24.83 18.42
N LEU A 222 2.87 -23.87 17.95
CA LEU A 222 4.08 -23.39 18.63
C LEU A 222 3.94 -21.94 19.14
N HIS A 223 3.14 -21.12 18.47
CA HIS A 223 3.02 -19.69 18.73
C HIS A 223 1.56 -19.27 18.84
N HIS A 224 1.25 -18.44 19.84
CA HIS A 224 -0.05 -17.79 19.92
C HIS A 224 -0.19 -16.72 18.83
N PHE A 225 -1.27 -16.76 18.06
CA PHE A 225 -1.55 -15.74 17.04
C PHE A 225 -2.34 -14.57 17.66
N ASP A 226 -1.72 -13.39 17.64
CA ASP A 226 -2.42 -12.12 17.84
C ASP A 226 -3.40 -11.81 16.69
N ILE A 227 -4.11 -10.68 16.80
CA ILE A 227 -5.16 -10.31 15.85
C ILE A 227 -4.66 -10.15 14.41
N VAL A 228 -3.44 -9.63 14.22
CA VAL A 228 -2.82 -9.45 12.91
C VAL A 228 -2.35 -10.79 12.34
N TRP A 229 -1.79 -11.70 13.16
CA TRP A 229 -1.47 -13.05 12.70
C TRP A 229 -2.71 -13.86 12.30
N ARG A 230 -3.83 -13.68 13.00
CA ARG A 230 -5.11 -14.30 12.62
C ARG A 230 -5.71 -13.69 11.34
N PHE A 231 -5.56 -12.38 11.13
CA PHE A 231 -5.91 -11.73 9.86
C PHE A 231 -5.07 -12.27 8.70
N LEU A 232 -3.75 -12.33 8.86
CA LEU A 232 -2.81 -12.84 7.87
C LEU A 232 -3.14 -14.28 7.48
N ARG A 233 -3.55 -15.14 8.42
CA ARG A 233 -4.07 -16.49 8.13
C ARG A 233 -5.33 -16.46 7.26
N ALA A 234 -6.33 -15.67 7.63
CA ALA A 234 -7.61 -15.59 6.91
C ALA A 234 -7.44 -15.05 5.48
N PHE A 235 -6.53 -14.09 5.29
CA PHE A 235 -6.11 -13.54 4.00
C PHE A 235 -5.36 -14.57 3.13
N ASP A 236 -4.42 -15.31 3.73
CA ASP A 236 -3.66 -16.34 3.03
C ASP A 236 -4.54 -17.49 2.56
N GLU A 237 -5.31 -18.08 3.47
CA GLU A 237 -6.18 -19.23 3.17
C GLU A 237 -7.33 -18.86 2.21
N GLY A 238 -7.79 -17.60 2.21
CA GLY A 238 -8.83 -17.10 1.29
C GLY A 238 -8.32 -16.71 -0.10
N LEU A 239 -7.31 -15.85 -0.19
CA LEU A 239 -6.89 -15.22 -1.45
C LEU A 239 -5.50 -15.66 -1.93
N TRP A 240 -4.53 -15.80 -1.02
CA TRP A 240 -3.12 -15.95 -1.37
C TRP A 240 -2.60 -17.40 -1.46
N TYR A 241 -3.41 -18.40 -1.12
CA TYR A 241 -3.03 -19.82 -1.11
C TYR A 241 -2.46 -20.36 -2.44
N ARG A 242 -2.78 -19.72 -3.58
CA ARG A 242 -2.30 -20.08 -4.93
C ARG A 242 -0.95 -19.46 -5.30
N ALA A 243 -0.49 -18.46 -4.56
CA ALA A 243 0.75 -17.77 -4.86
C ALA A 243 1.98 -18.57 -4.38
N GLY A 244 3.14 -18.28 -4.98
CA GLY A 244 4.38 -18.94 -4.61
C GLY A 244 4.83 -18.63 -3.17
N PRO A 245 5.65 -19.49 -2.55
CA PRO A 245 6.08 -19.30 -1.17
C PRO A 245 6.85 -18.00 -0.92
N LEU A 246 7.63 -17.52 -1.90
CA LEU A 246 8.44 -16.30 -1.76
C LEU A 246 7.57 -15.04 -1.81
N GLU A 247 6.60 -15.05 -2.73
CA GLU A 247 5.61 -14.00 -2.93
C GLU A 247 4.71 -13.88 -1.70
N ARG A 248 4.26 -15.02 -1.14
CA ARG A 248 3.53 -15.07 0.13
C ARG A 248 4.38 -14.53 1.28
N ILE A 249 5.63 -14.98 1.46
CA ILE A 249 6.53 -14.44 2.50
C ILE A 249 6.68 -12.91 2.37
N ALA A 250 6.92 -12.40 1.16
CA ALA A 250 7.14 -10.97 0.94
C ALA A 250 5.91 -10.12 1.30
N HIS A 251 4.71 -10.52 0.89
CA HIS A 251 3.49 -9.78 1.19
C HIS A 251 3.13 -9.85 2.68
N HIS A 252 3.11 -11.06 3.27
CA HIS A 252 2.73 -11.21 4.67
C HIS A 252 3.73 -10.52 5.62
N TRP A 253 5.02 -10.51 5.29
CA TRP A 253 6.01 -9.71 6.02
C TRP A 253 5.75 -8.20 5.90
N LEU A 254 5.37 -7.69 4.71
CA LEU A 254 5.02 -6.28 4.55
C LEU A 254 3.80 -5.90 5.39
N PHE A 255 2.69 -6.65 5.27
CA PHE A 255 1.49 -6.39 6.07
C PHE A 255 1.77 -6.44 7.58
N ARG A 256 2.57 -7.40 8.06
CA ARG A 256 2.98 -7.51 9.49
C ARG A 256 3.87 -6.37 10.01
N ASN A 257 4.43 -5.53 9.13
CA ASN A 257 5.20 -4.34 9.52
C ASN A 257 4.42 -3.04 9.28
N VAL A 258 3.15 -3.12 8.87
CA VAL A 258 2.24 -1.98 8.61
C VAL A 258 1.03 -2.00 9.56
N LEU A 259 0.60 -3.20 9.99
CA LEU A 259 -0.48 -3.47 10.96
C LEU A 259 0.07 -3.92 12.32
#